data_AF-B4FTJ3-F1
#
_entry.id   AF-B4FTJ3-F1
#
_cell.length_a   1.000
_cell.length_b   1.000
_cell.length_c   1.000
_cell.angle_alpha   90.00
_cell.angle_beta   90.00
_cell.angle_gamma   90.00
#
_symmetry.space_group_name_H-M   'P 1'
#
loop_
_entity.id
_entity.type
_entity.pdbx_description
1 polymer ?
#
loop_
_entity_poly.entity_id
_entity_poly.type
_entity_poly.pdbx_seq_one_letter_code
_entity_poly.pdbx_strand_id
1 'polypeptide(L)'
;MAGMASLQGAMASLSISALGAATASSSSFWGNRLATYSAPQPGVRFMVKICPIEMRLKRWERKKCKPNSLPVLHKMHVRIGDTVQVIAGREKGKVGEVTRLFKHNSTVIVKDLNLKSKHKKGTDDEPGEIVMIEGPIHSSNVMLYSKEKSVVSRVGHKFLEDGTKVRYLVKTGEVIDSVEKWVKVFKEGNSE
;
A
#
# COMPACT_ATOMS: atom_id res chain seq x y z
N MET A 1 23.43 -43.46 -30.18
CA MET A 1 24.07 -43.99 -28.96
C MET A 1 23.18 -43.66 -27.76
N ALA A 2 23.40 -44.32 -26.61
CA ALA A 2 22.47 -44.39 -25.47
C ALA A 2 22.05 -43.02 -24.86
N GLY A 3 20.94 -42.93 -24.12
CA GLY A 3 20.09 -44.04 -23.67
C GLY A 3 18.73 -43.64 -23.09
N MET A 4 17.96 -44.68 -22.71
CA MET A 4 16.68 -44.62 -22.01
C MET A 4 16.84 -45.28 -20.64
N ALA A 5 16.24 -44.72 -19.59
CA ALA A 5 15.95 -45.43 -18.35
C ALA A 5 14.80 -44.73 -17.60
N SER A 6 13.93 -45.52 -16.97
CA SER A 6 12.68 -45.11 -16.33
C SER A 6 12.57 -45.71 -14.92
N LEU A 7 11.43 -45.47 -14.27
CA LEU A 7 10.86 -46.18 -13.10
C LEU A 7 11.39 -45.83 -11.70
N GLN A 8 10.44 -45.38 -10.87
CA GLN A 8 10.08 -45.81 -9.50
C GLN A 8 9.25 -44.67 -8.85
N GLY A 9 8.20 -44.89 -8.06
CA GLY A 9 7.55 -46.11 -7.54
C GLY A 9 6.88 -45.80 -6.17
N ALA A 10 6.06 -46.72 -5.65
CA ALA A 10 5.46 -46.73 -4.29
C ALA A 10 4.39 -45.65 -3.94
N MET A 11 3.44 -45.88 -3.03
CA MET A 11 2.78 -47.09 -2.46
C MET A 11 1.42 -46.65 -1.87
N ALA A 12 0.50 -47.57 -1.58
CA ALA A 12 -0.86 -47.26 -1.10
C ALA A 12 -1.22 -47.91 0.26
N SER A 13 -2.35 -47.46 0.82
CA SER A 13 -3.24 -48.13 1.81
C SER A 13 -2.98 -47.94 3.32
N LEU A 14 -3.98 -48.41 4.11
CA LEU A 14 -4.22 -48.31 5.57
C LEU A 14 -4.88 -46.98 6.02
N SER A 15 -5.95 -46.93 6.84
CA SER A 15 -6.78 -48.00 7.45
C SER A 15 -8.02 -47.43 8.20
N ILE A 16 -9.16 -48.17 8.21
CA ILE A 16 -10.08 -48.50 9.36
C ILE A 16 -10.58 -47.31 10.26
N SER A 17 -11.83 -47.09 10.72
CA SER A 17 -13.05 -47.87 11.08
C SER A 17 -14.23 -46.84 11.25
N ALA A 18 -15.53 -47.13 11.41
CA ALA A 18 -16.43 -48.30 11.29
C ALA A 18 -17.90 -47.78 11.28
N LEU A 19 -18.92 -48.63 11.51
CA LEU A 19 -20.35 -48.27 11.65
C LEU A 19 -20.92 -48.56 13.04
N GLY A 20 -22.04 -47.91 13.40
CA GLY A 20 -22.88 -48.27 14.54
C GLY A 20 -24.33 -47.81 14.34
N ALA A 21 -25.26 -48.74 14.14
CA ALA A 21 -26.69 -48.47 13.92
C ALA A 21 -27.53 -48.76 15.18
N ALA A 22 -28.75 -48.22 15.21
CA ALA A 22 -29.63 -48.26 16.37
C ALA A 22 -30.47 -49.54 16.51
N THR A 23 -30.73 -49.96 17.76
CA THR A 23 -31.83 -50.86 18.14
C THR A 23 -32.46 -50.36 19.45
N ALA A 24 -33.79 -50.29 19.51
CA ALA A 24 -34.53 -49.89 20.69
C ALA A 24 -35.31 -51.07 21.30
N SER A 25 -35.40 -51.16 22.63
CA SER A 25 -36.62 -51.58 23.37
C SER A 25 -36.35 -51.76 24.87
N SER A 26 -37.37 -51.44 25.71
CA SER A 26 -37.62 -51.95 27.07
C SER A 26 -36.59 -51.75 28.20
N SER A 27 -36.96 -51.67 29.49
CA SER A 27 -38.21 -51.25 30.15
C SER A 27 -38.01 -51.28 31.68
N SER A 28 -37.95 -50.14 32.37
CA SER A 28 -38.10 -50.01 33.84
C SER A 28 -38.23 -48.53 34.19
N PHE A 29 -39.35 -47.98 34.68
CA PHE A 29 -40.08 -48.29 35.92
C PHE A 29 -39.32 -47.86 37.20
N TRP A 30 -39.16 -46.55 37.40
CA TRP A 30 -39.68 -45.78 38.56
C TRP A 30 -39.19 -44.33 38.60
N GLY A 31 -40.02 -43.43 39.13
CA GLY A 31 -39.58 -42.12 39.66
C GLY A 31 -39.82 -40.88 38.80
N ASN A 32 -41.03 -40.31 38.86
CA ASN A 32 -41.28 -38.94 38.42
C ASN A 32 -40.51 -37.92 39.28
N ARG A 33 -39.80 -36.98 38.65
CA ARG A 33 -39.64 -35.61 39.18
C ARG A 33 -39.78 -34.56 38.08
N LEU A 34 -40.87 -33.81 38.19
CA LEU A 34 -41.08 -32.39 37.83
C LEU A 34 -40.42 -31.86 36.54
N ALA A 35 -41.26 -31.53 35.57
CA ALA A 35 -40.89 -30.80 34.38
C ALA A 35 -40.41 -29.37 34.68
N THR A 36 -39.28 -28.99 34.11
CA THR A 36 -38.89 -27.59 33.89
C THR A 36 -38.87 -27.32 32.38
N TYR A 37 -39.89 -26.61 31.89
CA TYR A 37 -39.88 -26.08 30.53
C TYR A 37 -38.88 -24.93 30.43
N SER A 38 -37.66 -25.19 29.95
CA SER A 38 -36.75 -24.15 29.47
C SER A 38 -36.93 -23.98 27.96
N ALA A 39 -37.47 -22.82 27.56
CA ALA A 39 -37.69 -22.52 26.15
C ALA A 39 -36.37 -22.43 25.36
N PRO A 40 -36.32 -22.90 24.10
CA PRO A 40 -35.14 -22.73 23.26
C PRO A 40 -35.02 -21.26 22.87
N GLN A 41 -33.98 -20.58 23.36
CA GLN A 41 -33.67 -19.22 22.93
C GLN A 41 -33.20 -19.25 21.47
N PRO A 42 -33.82 -18.49 20.54
CA PRO A 42 -33.38 -18.48 19.15
C PRO A 42 -31.98 -17.86 19.06
N GLY A 43 -31.06 -18.60 18.44
CA GLY A 43 -29.68 -18.18 18.25
C GLY A 43 -29.54 -17.01 17.28
N VAL A 44 -29.79 -15.78 17.76
CA VAL A 44 -29.48 -14.56 17.02
C VAL A 44 -27.96 -14.43 16.94
N ARG A 45 -27.37 -15.02 15.90
CA ARG A 45 -26.00 -14.71 15.48
C ARG A 45 -25.98 -13.26 15.01
N PHE A 46 -25.77 -12.34 15.95
CA PHE A 46 -25.44 -10.96 15.65
C PHE A 46 -24.11 -10.99 14.91
N MET A 47 -24.16 -10.93 13.57
CA MET A 47 -22.98 -10.58 12.78
C MET A 47 -22.62 -9.15 13.15
N VAL A 48 -21.80 -9.01 14.19
CA VAL A 48 -21.07 -7.79 14.46
C VAL A 48 -20.16 -7.62 13.26
N LYS A 49 -20.63 -6.89 12.25
CA LYS A 49 -19.77 -6.28 11.24
C LYS A 49 -18.84 -5.38 12.03
N ILE A 50 -17.65 -5.89 12.34
CA ILE A 50 -16.56 -5.11 12.91
C ILE A 50 -16.33 -4.02 11.88
N CYS A 51 -16.88 -2.83 12.12
CA CYS A 51 -16.59 -1.67 11.28
C CYS A 51 -15.07 -1.53 11.32
N PRO A 52 -14.35 -1.72 10.18
CA PRO A 52 -12.94 -1.41 10.18
C PRO A 52 -12.85 0.07 10.57
N ILE A 53 -12.01 0.38 11.56
CA ILE A 53 -11.68 1.76 11.91
C ILE A 53 -10.73 2.27 10.81
N GLU A 54 -11.25 2.36 9.59
CA GLU A 54 -10.72 3.25 8.59
C GLU A 54 -10.85 4.66 9.15
N MET A 55 -9.74 5.39 9.21
CA MET A 55 -9.79 6.82 9.55
C MET A 55 -10.52 7.56 8.43
N ARG A 56 -11.85 7.62 8.54
CA ARG A 56 -12.71 8.35 7.61
C ARG A 56 -12.30 9.82 7.65
N LEU A 57 -11.76 10.32 6.52
CA LEU A 57 -11.40 11.73 6.36
C LEU A 57 -12.54 12.64 6.83
N LYS A 58 -12.20 13.69 7.57
CA LYS A 58 -13.21 14.65 8.07
C LYS A 58 -13.98 15.23 6.88
N ARG A 59 -15.27 15.49 7.07
CA ARG A 59 -16.19 15.83 5.96
C ARG A 59 -15.70 16.99 5.09
N TRP A 60 -15.04 17.98 5.70
CA TRP A 60 -14.47 19.18 5.07
C TRP A 60 -13.03 19.01 4.53
N GLU A 61 -12.32 17.94 4.89
CA GLU A 61 -10.95 17.64 4.43
C GLU A 61 -10.92 16.81 3.12
N ARG A 62 -12.10 16.61 2.51
CA ARG A 62 -12.23 15.88 1.24
C ARG A 62 -11.67 16.70 0.08
N LYS A 63 -11.27 15.99 -0.99
CA LYS A 63 -10.80 16.60 -2.25
C LYS A 63 -11.86 17.58 -2.76
N LYS A 64 -11.45 18.82 -3.06
CA LYS A 64 -12.31 19.79 -3.75
C LYS A 64 -12.57 19.31 -5.18
N CYS A 65 -13.82 19.37 -5.63
CA CYS A 65 -14.20 18.99 -6.99
C CYS A 65 -14.63 20.19 -7.82
N LYS A 66 -14.50 20.06 -9.14
CA LYS A 66 -15.04 20.94 -10.16
C LYS A 66 -16.53 20.63 -10.41
N PRO A 67 -17.29 21.48 -11.13
CA PRO A 67 -18.67 21.19 -11.51
C PRO A 67 -18.85 19.86 -12.26
N ASN A 68 -17.84 19.44 -13.05
CA ASN A 68 -17.84 18.16 -13.76
C ASN A 68 -17.34 16.97 -12.91
N SER A 69 -17.56 17.01 -11.58
CA SER A 69 -17.16 16.04 -10.54
C SER A 69 -15.65 15.74 -10.38
N LEU A 70 -14.80 16.07 -11.35
CA LEU A 70 -13.36 15.84 -11.29
C LEU A 70 -12.68 16.63 -10.16
N PRO A 71 -11.65 16.08 -9.48
CA PRO A 71 -10.92 16.79 -8.44
C PRO A 71 -10.16 18.01 -9.00
N VAL A 72 -10.04 19.05 -8.18
CA VAL A 72 -9.12 20.16 -8.42
C VAL A 72 -7.70 19.66 -8.17
N LEU A 73 -6.81 19.87 -9.16
CA LEU A 73 -5.41 19.46 -9.11
C LEU A 73 -4.50 20.69 -9.09
N HIS A 74 -3.51 20.67 -8.22
CA HIS A 74 -2.51 21.73 -8.11
C HIS A 74 -1.35 21.49 -9.09
N LYS A 75 -0.81 22.57 -9.65
CA LYS A 75 0.39 22.56 -10.47
C LYS A 75 1.61 22.51 -9.55
N MET A 76 2.51 21.54 -9.77
CA MET A 76 3.73 21.34 -8.96
C MET A 76 4.98 21.45 -9.83
N HIS A 77 6.13 21.81 -9.23
CA HIS A 77 7.43 21.91 -9.90
C HIS A 77 8.20 20.59 -10.00
N VAL A 78 7.81 19.58 -9.21
CA VAL A 78 8.49 18.28 -9.06
C VAL A 78 7.78 17.18 -9.86
N ARG A 79 8.56 16.22 -10.37
CA ARG A 79 8.11 15.01 -11.10
C ARG A 79 8.58 13.75 -10.35
N ILE A 80 8.05 12.58 -10.75
CA ILE A 80 8.47 11.28 -10.21
C ILE A 80 9.91 11.00 -10.68
N GLY A 81 10.74 10.41 -9.82
CA GLY A 81 12.17 10.17 -10.10
C GLY A 81 13.04 11.44 -10.07
N ASP A 82 12.53 12.59 -9.64
CA ASP A 82 13.38 13.74 -9.33
C ASP A 82 14.11 13.54 -8.00
N THR A 83 15.40 13.88 -7.98
CA THR A 83 16.20 13.95 -6.75
C THR A 83 15.98 15.30 -6.08
N VAL A 84 15.63 15.28 -4.80
CA VAL A 84 15.23 16.46 -4.03
C VAL A 84 15.95 16.53 -2.68
N GLN A 85 16.20 17.74 -2.19
CA GLN A 85 16.57 17.98 -0.79
C GLN A 85 15.39 18.61 -0.05
N VAL A 86 15.19 18.21 1.21
CA VAL A 86 14.20 18.82 2.11
C VAL A 86 14.74 20.13 2.70
N ILE A 87 14.03 21.23 2.46
CA ILE A 87 14.37 22.59 2.92
C ILE A 87 13.92 22.80 4.38
N ALA A 88 12.73 22.30 4.71
CA ALA A 88 12.00 22.63 5.92
C ALA A 88 11.17 21.44 6.42
N GLY A 89 11.02 21.34 7.76
CA GLY A 89 10.42 20.19 8.43
C GLY A 89 11.47 19.34 9.14
N ARG A 90 11.04 18.18 9.64
CA ARG A 90 11.86 17.28 10.48
C ARG A 90 13.09 16.71 9.74
N GLU A 91 12.93 16.41 8.46
CA GLU A 91 13.95 15.77 7.62
C GLU A 91 14.89 16.77 6.89
N LYS A 92 15.01 18.00 7.40
CA LYS A 92 15.77 19.09 6.77
C LYS A 92 17.20 18.65 6.42
N GLY A 93 17.63 18.98 5.20
CA GLY A 93 18.99 18.69 4.69
C GLY A 93 19.14 17.30 4.08
N LYS A 94 18.25 16.34 4.35
CA LYS A 94 18.29 15.03 3.70
C LYS A 94 17.93 15.12 2.22
N VAL A 95 18.61 14.32 1.42
CA VAL A 95 18.40 14.17 -0.03
C VAL A 95 17.75 12.81 -0.29
N GLY A 96 16.80 12.74 -1.21
CA GLY A 96 16.15 11.49 -1.62
C GLY A 96 15.48 11.62 -2.99
N GLU A 97 14.92 10.52 -3.48
CA GLU A 97 14.24 10.46 -4.79
C GLU A 97 12.72 10.36 -4.63
N VAL A 98 11.97 10.99 -5.52
CA VAL A 98 10.51 11.11 -5.40
C VAL A 98 9.81 9.87 -5.97
N THR A 99 9.27 9.04 -5.07
CA THR A 99 8.53 7.81 -5.39
C THR A 99 7.13 8.08 -5.92
N ARG A 100 6.33 8.90 -5.23
CA ARG A 100 4.90 9.12 -5.56
C ARG A 100 4.48 10.59 -5.35
N LEU A 101 3.47 11.03 -6.12
CA LEU A 101 3.01 12.43 -6.17
C LEU A 101 1.48 12.57 -6.01
N PHE A 102 1.03 13.33 -5.01
CA PHE A 102 -0.39 13.60 -4.75
C PHE A 102 -0.79 15.02 -5.12
N LYS A 103 -1.05 15.24 -6.42
CA LYS A 103 -1.42 16.55 -7.01
C LYS A 103 -2.65 17.25 -6.38
N HIS A 104 -3.50 16.54 -5.66
CA HIS A 104 -4.69 17.10 -5.01
C HIS A 104 -4.38 17.76 -3.65
N ASN A 105 -3.31 17.30 -2.97
CA ASN A 105 -2.85 17.85 -1.68
C ASN A 105 -1.55 18.64 -1.80
N SER A 106 -0.96 18.72 -3.01
CA SER A 106 0.40 19.22 -3.24
C SER A 106 1.46 18.52 -2.37
N THR A 107 1.32 17.21 -2.16
CA THR A 107 2.28 16.41 -1.39
C THR A 107 3.04 15.40 -2.24
N VAL A 108 4.24 15.06 -1.78
CA VAL A 108 5.19 14.15 -2.39
C VAL A 108 5.56 13.06 -1.38
N ILE A 109 5.80 11.84 -1.84
CA ILE A 109 6.51 10.81 -1.07
C ILE A 109 7.95 10.78 -1.60
N VAL A 110 8.92 10.81 -0.70
CA VAL A 110 10.36 10.75 -1.00
C VAL A 110 10.92 9.52 -0.31
N LYS A 111 11.71 8.74 -1.05
CA LYS A 111 12.27 7.48 -0.60
C LYS A 111 13.04 7.64 0.71
N ASP A 112 12.83 6.73 1.66
CA ASP A 112 13.50 6.63 2.97
C ASP A 112 13.33 7.86 3.90
N LEU A 113 12.43 8.81 3.59
CA LEU A 113 12.19 10.02 4.38
C LEU A 113 10.82 10.02 5.08
N ASN A 114 10.74 10.71 6.23
CA ASN A 114 9.50 10.92 7.00
C ASN A 114 8.81 9.58 7.36
N LEU A 115 9.63 8.59 7.70
CA LEU A 115 9.22 7.23 8.05
C LEU A 115 8.32 7.23 9.29
N LYS A 116 7.28 6.39 9.26
CA LYS A 116 6.30 6.23 10.34
C LYS A 116 6.05 4.76 10.60
N SER A 117 6.16 4.34 11.86
CA SER A 117 5.82 2.99 12.29
C SER A 117 4.29 2.81 12.23
N LYS A 118 3.82 1.88 11.41
CA LYS A 118 2.42 1.50 11.28
C LYS A 118 2.26 0.05 11.72
N HIS A 119 1.49 -0.17 12.79
CA HIS A 119 1.05 -1.49 13.20
C HIS A 119 0.06 -2.03 12.14
N LYS A 120 0.47 -3.05 11.39
CA LYS A 120 -0.39 -3.84 10.50
C LYS A 120 -1.02 -4.94 11.36
N LYS A 121 -2.35 -4.98 11.44
CA LYS A 121 -3.04 -6.13 12.04
C LYS A 121 -2.78 -7.35 11.17
N GLY A 122 -2.53 -8.49 11.80
CA GLY A 122 -2.45 -9.76 11.09
C GLY A 122 -3.75 -10.09 10.36
N THR A 123 -3.62 -10.88 9.31
CA THR A 123 -4.73 -11.56 8.61
C THR A 123 -4.63 -13.05 8.92
N ASP A 124 -5.59 -13.88 8.53
CA ASP A 124 -5.57 -15.31 8.85
C ASP A 124 -4.28 -16.02 8.32
N ASP A 125 -3.70 -15.51 7.23
CA ASP A 125 -2.45 -16.01 6.63
C ASP A 125 -1.15 -15.37 7.16
N GLU A 126 -1.22 -14.19 7.80
CA GLU A 126 -0.05 -13.36 8.14
C GLU A 126 -0.10 -12.84 9.58
N PRO A 127 0.95 -13.02 10.41
CA PRO A 127 1.01 -12.43 11.74
C PRO A 127 1.02 -10.89 11.70
N GLY A 128 0.65 -10.25 12.81
CA GLY A 128 0.72 -8.80 12.93
C GLY A 128 2.16 -8.28 12.95
N GLU A 129 2.43 -7.19 12.23
CA GLU A 129 3.77 -6.64 12.02
C GLU A 129 3.83 -5.13 12.27
N ILE A 130 4.98 -4.61 12.68
CA ILE A 130 5.28 -3.18 12.76
C ILE A 130 5.99 -2.75 11.48
N VAL A 131 5.24 -2.29 10.49
CA VAL A 131 5.76 -1.89 9.18
C VAL A 131 6.22 -0.43 9.22
N MET A 132 7.42 -0.13 8.72
CA MET A 132 7.87 1.24 8.51
C MET A 132 7.39 1.76 7.15
N ILE A 133 6.64 2.87 7.13
CA ILE A 133 6.05 3.44 5.91
C ILE A 133 6.45 4.91 5.73
N GLU A 134 6.82 5.27 4.50
CA GLU A 134 7.14 6.64 4.10
C GLU A 134 5.91 7.57 4.19
N GLY A 135 6.07 8.70 4.91
CA GLY A 135 5.04 9.71 5.07
C GLY A 135 5.09 10.80 4.01
N PRO A 136 3.94 11.36 3.56
CA PRO A 136 3.93 12.47 2.61
C PRO A 136 4.53 13.75 3.20
N ILE A 137 5.29 14.47 2.38
CA ILE A 137 5.89 15.79 2.62
C ILE A 137 5.22 16.80 1.68
N HIS A 138 5.01 18.06 2.11
CA HIS A 138 4.43 19.07 1.22
C HIS A 138 5.44 19.58 0.18
N SER A 139 5.00 19.80 -1.07
CA SER A 139 5.90 20.07 -2.19
C SER A 139 6.68 21.38 -2.04
N SER A 140 6.18 22.37 -1.29
CA SER A 140 6.92 23.60 -0.99
C SER A 140 8.21 23.36 -0.18
N ASN A 141 8.28 22.25 0.55
CA ASN A 141 9.37 21.95 1.47
C ASN A 141 10.50 21.18 0.79
N VAL A 142 10.42 20.95 -0.52
CA VAL A 142 11.43 20.26 -1.33
C VAL A 142 11.89 21.11 -2.51
N MET A 143 13.21 21.13 -2.74
CA MET A 143 13.84 21.72 -3.93
C MET A 143 14.63 20.66 -4.68
N LEU A 144 14.81 20.88 -5.98
CA LEU A 144 15.59 19.98 -6.83
C LEU A 144 17.08 20.07 -6.49
N TYR A 145 17.73 18.91 -6.44
CA TYR A 145 19.14 18.76 -6.07
C TYR A 145 19.96 18.29 -7.26
N SER A 146 21.05 19.00 -7.58
CA SER A 146 22.06 18.54 -8.53
C SER A 146 22.96 17.50 -7.85
N LYS A 147 23.03 16.29 -8.40
CA LYS A 147 24.01 15.28 -7.97
C LYS A 147 25.44 15.67 -8.37
N GLU A 148 25.61 16.32 -9.51
CA GLU A 148 26.91 16.71 -10.07
C GLU A 148 27.61 17.78 -9.22
N LYS A 149 26.90 18.89 -8.95
CA LYS A 149 27.46 20.03 -8.23
C LYS A 149 27.15 20.01 -6.73
N SER A 150 26.39 19.02 -6.25
CA SER A 150 25.89 18.93 -4.87
C SER A 150 25.09 20.16 -4.39
N VAL A 151 24.49 20.91 -5.32
CA VAL A 151 23.79 22.19 -5.05
C VAL A 151 22.28 22.04 -5.20
N VAL A 152 21.54 22.58 -4.22
CA VAL A 152 20.09 22.81 -4.29
C VAL A 152 19.77 24.12 -5.00
N SER A 153 18.83 24.08 -5.96
CA SER A 153 18.41 25.28 -6.68
C SER A 153 16.93 25.31 -7.08
N ARG A 154 16.48 26.50 -7.52
CA ARG A 154 15.12 26.70 -8.04
C ARG A 154 15.02 26.22 -9.48
N VAL A 155 13.81 25.89 -9.92
CA VAL A 155 13.50 25.41 -11.27
C VAL A 155 13.25 26.60 -12.20
N GLY A 156 13.93 26.63 -13.33
CA GLY A 156 13.63 27.47 -14.48
C GLY A 156 13.08 26.66 -15.65
N HIS A 157 12.59 27.33 -16.69
CA HIS A 157 12.17 26.70 -17.95
C HIS A 157 12.90 27.35 -19.13
N LYS A 158 13.46 26.53 -20.02
CA LYS A 158 14.05 26.98 -21.29
C LYS A 158 13.54 26.12 -22.44
N PHE A 159 13.66 26.63 -23.66
CA PHE A 159 13.48 25.84 -24.87
C PHE A 159 14.86 25.35 -25.34
N LEU A 160 14.93 24.13 -25.86
CA LEU A 160 16.08 23.62 -26.61
C LEU A 160 15.95 23.99 -28.09
N GLU A 161 17.03 23.77 -28.86
CA GLU A 161 17.06 24.01 -30.31
C GLU A 161 15.99 23.19 -31.07
N ASP A 162 15.65 22.00 -30.56
CA ASP A 162 14.54 21.15 -31.05
C ASP A 162 13.13 21.74 -30.82
N GLY A 163 13.02 22.92 -30.19
CA GLY A 163 11.76 23.51 -29.74
C GLY A 163 11.17 22.86 -28.48
N THR A 164 11.83 21.84 -27.90
CA THR A 164 11.33 21.15 -26.70
C THR A 164 11.50 22.00 -25.44
N LYS A 165 10.45 22.04 -24.59
CA LYS A 165 10.44 22.84 -23.36
C LYS A 165 10.90 22.00 -22.16
N VAL A 166 12.07 22.33 -21.62
CA VAL A 166 12.71 21.58 -20.52
C VAL A 166 12.79 22.39 -19.22
N ARG A 167 12.82 21.69 -18.08
CA ARG A 167 13.22 22.25 -16.77
C ARG A 167 14.75 22.31 -16.66
N TYR A 168 15.26 23.41 -16.10
CA TYR A 168 16.68 23.56 -15.77
C TYR A 168 16.87 24.08 -14.34
N LEU A 169 18.05 23.84 -13.77
CA LEU A 169 18.46 24.32 -12.45
C LEU A 169 19.03 25.74 -12.54
N VAL A 170 18.40 26.72 -11.89
CA VAL A 170 18.74 28.15 -12.05
C VAL A 170 20.16 28.49 -11.59
N LYS A 171 20.70 27.78 -10.58
CA LYS A 171 22.07 28.04 -10.09
C LYS A 171 23.16 27.39 -10.95
N THR A 172 22.85 26.31 -11.67
CA THR A 172 23.88 25.44 -12.26
C THR A 172 23.78 25.28 -13.78
N GLY A 173 22.67 25.72 -14.39
CA GLY A 173 22.41 25.63 -15.84
C GLY A 173 21.94 24.26 -16.34
N GLU A 174 22.13 23.21 -15.53
CA GLU A 174 21.83 21.81 -15.82
C GLU A 174 20.38 21.57 -16.22
N VAL A 175 20.17 20.70 -17.21
CA VAL A 175 18.85 20.26 -17.68
C VAL A 175 18.43 19.01 -16.90
N ILE A 176 17.17 18.98 -16.45
CA ILE A 176 16.67 17.94 -15.53
C ILE A 176 15.79 16.92 -16.25
N ASP A 177 15.14 17.36 -17.33
CA ASP A 177 14.20 16.56 -18.10
C ASP A 177 14.92 15.89 -19.26
N SER A 178 15.04 14.56 -19.22
CA SER A 178 15.41 13.72 -20.36
C SER A 178 14.27 12.77 -20.72
N VAL A 179 14.17 12.37 -21.99
CA VAL A 179 13.13 11.44 -22.48
C VAL A 179 13.32 10.06 -21.83
N GLU A 180 14.57 9.60 -21.76
CA GLU A 180 14.97 8.33 -21.16
C GLU A 180 14.54 8.20 -19.69
N LYS A 181 14.63 9.29 -18.91
CA LYS A 181 14.22 9.31 -17.51
C LYS A 181 12.75 8.95 -17.32
N TRP A 182 11.87 9.43 -18.21
CA TRP A 182 10.45 9.08 -18.17
C TRP A 182 10.20 7.62 -18.53
N VAL A 183 10.90 7.09 -19.54
CA VAL A 183 10.82 5.67 -19.92
C VAL A 183 11.31 4.77 -18.78
N LYS A 184 12.39 5.16 -18.10
CA LYS A 184 12.92 4.46 -16.93
C LYS A 184 11.90 4.42 -15.78
N VAL A 185 11.40 5.58 -15.36
CA VAL A 185 10.40 5.69 -14.27
C VAL A 185 9.12 4.90 -14.59
N PHE A 186 8.68 4.87 -15.86
CA PHE A 186 7.51 4.08 -16.26
C PHE A 186 7.77 2.56 -16.22
N LYS A 187 8.99 2.11 -16.52
CA LYS A 187 9.35 0.69 -16.39
C LYS A 187 9.44 0.27 -14.92
N GLU A 188 10.12 1.05 -14.09
CA GLU A 188 10.28 0.79 -12.65
C GLU A 188 8.93 0.74 -11.92
N GLY A 189 8.01 1.67 -12.24
CA GLY A 189 6.68 1.71 -11.64
C GLY A 189 5.71 0.59 -12.07
N ASN A 190 6.11 -0.29 -13.00
CA ASN A 190 5.35 -1.47 -13.43
C ASN A 190 6.03 -2.79 -13.04
N SER A 191 7.19 -2.75 -12.37
CA SER A 191 7.92 -3.93 -11.89
C SER A 191 7.74 -4.22 -10.38
N GLU A 192 6.98 -3.37 -9.69
CA GLU A 192 6.50 -3.53 -8.30
C GLU A 192 5.03 -3.99 -8.28
#